data_AF-A0A2G5D1Z4-F1
#
_entry.id   AF-A0A2G5D1Z4-F1
#
_cell.length_a   1.000
_cell.length_b   1.000
_cell.length_c   1.000
_cell.angle_alpha   90.00
_cell.angle_beta   90.00
_cell.angle_gamma   90.00
#
_symmetry.space_group_name_H-M   'P 1'
#
loop_
_entity.id
_entity.type
_entity.pdbx_description
1 polymer ?
#
loop_
_entity_poly.entity_id
_entity_poly.type
_entity_poly.pdbx_seq_one_letter_code
_entity_poly.pdbx_strand_id
1 'polypeptide(L)'
;MNYIVGAFKPPCNITITFADGRTRKQVPFKKENGQTVMVPLFQSQENIVGEVSIEPFHGKKVEHNGVKIELLGQIEMYFDRGNFYDFTSLVRELEVPGDIYEKKSYPFEFSTVEMPYESYTGVNVRLRYVLKVTISRNYVSNMVEYQDFMVRNYTPLPSINNSIKMEVGIEDCLHIEFEYSKSKYHLKDVIIGKIYFLLVRIKIKNMELEIRRRESTGSGPNTYVETETLAKFELMDGAPVRGNRHLIFLSFLYIRFGLFFFFFCLYHDYVP
;
A
#
# COMPACT_ATOMS: atom_id res chain seq x y z
N MET A 1 5.59 36.76 28.20
CA MET A 1 6.70 36.80 27.22
C MET A 1 7.34 35.41 27.19
N ASN A 2 6.88 34.52 26.30
CA ASN A 2 7.41 33.16 26.18
C ASN A 2 8.24 33.06 24.89
N TYR A 3 9.54 33.34 24.99
CA TYR A 3 10.52 33.28 23.89
C TYR A 3 11.23 31.91 23.82
N ILE A 4 10.48 30.79 23.77
CA ILE A 4 11.09 29.44 23.64
C ILE A 4 10.48 28.66 22.46
N VAL A 5 10.19 29.35 21.34
CA VAL A 5 9.65 28.70 20.12
C VAL A 5 10.64 28.79 18.93
N GLY A 6 11.85 29.32 19.13
CA GLY A 6 12.83 29.54 18.05
C GLY A 6 14.08 28.64 18.02
N ALA A 7 14.24 27.70 18.95
CA ALA A 7 15.58 27.24 19.36
C ALA A 7 16.23 26.09 18.55
N PHE A 8 15.55 25.45 17.59
CA PHE A 8 16.16 24.30 16.87
C PHE A 8 15.77 24.22 15.40
N LYS A 9 15.98 25.31 14.65
CA LYS A 9 16.00 25.18 13.19
C LYS A 9 17.26 24.37 12.81
N PRO A 10 17.15 23.30 11.99
CA PRO A 10 18.30 22.50 11.58
C PRO A 10 19.42 23.40 11.01
N PRO A 11 20.71 23.03 11.13
CA PRO A 11 21.82 23.87 10.68
C PRO A 11 21.97 23.90 9.15
N CYS A 12 21.35 22.94 8.45
CA CYS A 12 21.32 22.85 7.00
C CYS A 12 19.94 22.36 6.52
N ASN A 13 19.70 22.53 5.23
CA ASN A 13 18.64 21.87 4.49
C ASN A 13 19.20 20.61 3.82
N ILE A 14 18.48 19.49 3.92
CA ILE A 14 18.83 18.23 3.26
C ILE A 14 17.74 17.95 2.23
N THR A 15 18.12 17.68 1.00
CA THR A 15 17.17 17.38 -0.08
C THR A 15 17.62 16.13 -0.83
N ILE A 16 16.69 15.22 -1.07
CA ILE A 16 16.92 14.00 -1.84
C ILE A 16 16.16 14.15 -3.15
N THR A 17 16.86 14.07 -4.26
CA THR A 17 16.26 14.21 -5.59
C THR A 17 16.58 13.00 -6.45
N PHE A 18 15.55 12.41 -7.07
CA PHE A 18 15.73 11.34 -8.04
C PHE A 18 16.18 11.93 -9.37
N ALA A 19 17.15 11.30 -10.03
CA ALA A 19 17.69 11.77 -11.31
C ALA A 19 16.60 11.88 -12.40
N ASP A 20 15.63 10.97 -12.39
CA ASP A 20 14.54 10.88 -13.34
C ASP A 20 13.19 11.43 -12.81
N GLY A 21 13.19 12.07 -11.63
CA GLY A 21 11.97 12.42 -10.90
C GLY A 21 10.96 13.30 -11.66
N ARG A 22 11.40 14.07 -12.66
CA ARG A 22 10.53 14.90 -13.52
C ARG A 22 9.82 14.10 -14.62
N THR A 23 10.46 13.05 -15.11
CA THR A 23 9.94 12.21 -16.22
C THR A 23 9.25 10.96 -15.71
N ARG A 24 9.64 10.49 -14.52
CA ARG A 24 9.10 9.29 -13.89
C ARG A 24 7.64 9.47 -13.53
N LYS A 25 6.90 8.37 -13.66
CA LYS A 25 5.50 8.30 -13.27
C LYS A 25 5.34 8.59 -11.79
N GLN A 26 4.51 9.58 -11.49
CA GLN A 26 4.15 9.96 -10.13
C GLN A 26 2.80 9.36 -9.76
N VAL A 27 2.64 8.90 -8.52
CA VAL A 27 1.38 8.37 -8.01
C VAL A 27 0.95 9.11 -6.74
N PRO A 28 -0.37 9.29 -6.52
CA PRO A 28 -0.86 9.91 -5.30
C PRO A 28 -0.59 8.99 -4.10
N PHE A 29 -0.02 9.56 -3.06
CA PHE A 29 0.28 8.92 -1.79
C PHE A 29 -0.32 9.75 -0.65
N LYS A 30 -1.16 9.11 0.17
CA LYS A 30 -1.78 9.74 1.33
C LYS A 30 -0.85 9.60 2.54
N LYS A 31 -0.34 10.73 3.02
CA LYS A 31 0.44 10.80 4.26
C LYS A 31 -0.46 10.61 5.49
N GLU A 32 0.14 10.30 6.62
CA GLU A 32 -0.54 10.14 7.92
C GLU A 32 -1.30 11.40 8.35
N ASN A 33 -0.82 12.59 7.96
CA ASN A 33 -1.50 13.86 8.21
C ASN A 33 -2.73 14.10 7.30
N GLY A 34 -3.12 13.11 6.49
CA GLY A 34 -4.24 13.18 5.56
C GLY A 34 -3.93 13.88 4.23
N GLN A 35 -2.76 14.51 4.09
CA GLN A 35 -2.38 15.18 2.84
C GLN A 35 -2.02 14.16 1.76
N THR A 36 -2.47 14.41 0.54
CA THR A 36 -2.06 13.61 -0.63
C THR A 36 -0.91 14.29 -1.32
N VAL A 37 0.23 13.60 -1.43
CA VAL A 37 1.42 14.04 -2.15
C VAL A 37 1.68 13.13 -3.35
N MET A 38 2.35 13.66 -4.37
CA MET A 38 2.79 12.85 -5.51
C MET A 38 4.18 12.29 -5.21
N VAL A 39 4.34 10.98 -5.32
CA VAL A 39 5.61 10.28 -5.11
C VAL A 39 5.96 9.42 -6.31
N PRO A 40 7.26 9.24 -6.61
CA PRO A 40 7.69 8.48 -7.78
C PRO A 40 7.34 7.00 -7.61
N LEU A 41 6.98 6.37 -8.72
CA LEU A 41 6.69 4.94 -8.80
C LEU A 41 7.90 4.19 -9.36
N PHE A 42 8.30 3.13 -8.66
CA PHE A 42 9.36 2.20 -9.04
C PHE A 42 8.81 0.78 -9.16
N GLN A 43 9.61 -0.07 -9.81
CA GLN A 43 9.37 -1.50 -9.93
C GLN A 43 10.59 -2.26 -9.42
N SER A 44 10.40 -3.50 -8.98
CA SER A 44 11.50 -4.36 -8.58
C SER A 44 12.54 -4.50 -9.70
N GLN A 45 13.82 -4.58 -9.31
CA GLN A 45 15.00 -4.67 -10.17
C GLN A 45 15.37 -3.37 -10.93
N GLU A 46 14.69 -2.26 -10.69
CA GLU A 46 15.11 -0.97 -11.22
C GLU A 46 16.32 -0.39 -10.48
N ASN A 47 17.07 0.48 -11.18
CA ASN A 47 18.11 1.29 -10.56
C ASN A 47 17.49 2.52 -9.90
N ILE A 48 17.89 2.79 -8.67
CA ILE A 48 17.48 3.98 -7.91
C ILE A 48 18.68 4.92 -7.85
N VAL A 49 18.60 5.97 -8.68
CA VAL A 49 19.68 6.94 -8.90
C VAL A 49 19.18 8.33 -8.54
N GLY A 50 20.05 9.11 -7.90
CA GLY A 50 19.71 10.48 -7.53
C GLY A 50 20.88 11.25 -6.94
N GLU A 51 20.55 12.36 -6.33
CA GLU A 51 21.49 13.26 -5.67
C GLU A 51 20.95 13.69 -4.30
N VAL A 52 21.83 13.67 -3.30
CA VAL A 52 21.61 14.25 -1.99
C VAL A 52 22.29 15.61 -1.95
N SER A 53 21.52 16.68 -1.77
CA SER A 53 22.06 18.04 -1.62
C SER A 53 21.93 18.49 -0.17
N ILE A 54 23.06 18.84 0.44
CA ILE A 54 23.18 19.37 1.80
C ILE A 54 23.60 20.84 1.70
N GLU A 55 22.74 21.74 2.19
CA GLU A 55 22.94 23.18 2.13
C GLU A 55 22.95 23.80 3.53
N PRO A 56 24.13 24.11 4.10
CA PRO A 56 24.22 24.87 5.34
C PRO A 56 23.55 26.23 5.21
N PHE A 57 22.83 26.67 6.25
CA PHE A 57 22.31 28.03 6.28
C PHE A 57 23.46 29.03 6.41
N HIS A 58 23.31 30.23 5.83
CA HIS A 58 24.36 31.26 5.80
C HIS A 58 25.05 31.45 7.17
N GLY A 59 26.38 31.33 7.17
CA GLY A 59 27.23 31.48 8.35
C GLY A 59 27.25 30.27 9.30
N LYS A 60 26.55 29.18 8.99
CA LYS A 60 26.63 27.92 9.73
C LYS A 60 27.56 26.95 9.02
N LYS A 61 28.38 26.23 9.79
CA LYS A 61 29.07 25.02 9.35
C LYS A 61 28.35 23.78 9.86
N VAL A 62 28.44 22.69 9.12
CA VAL A 62 27.95 21.37 9.55
C VAL A 62 29.14 20.46 9.75
N GLU A 63 29.56 20.29 11.00
CA GLU A 63 30.54 19.28 11.39
C GLU A 63 29.84 17.92 11.48
N HIS A 64 30.41 16.90 10.84
CA HIS A 64 29.83 15.55 10.81
C HIS A 64 30.90 14.45 10.90
N ASN A 65 30.48 13.28 11.40
CA ASN A 65 31.26 12.05 11.41
C ASN A 65 30.98 11.14 10.20
N GLY A 66 30.32 11.69 9.20
CA GLY A 66 30.03 11.01 7.95
C GLY A 66 28.60 11.23 7.51
N VAL A 67 28.40 11.11 6.21
CA VAL A 67 27.10 11.19 5.56
C VAL A 67 26.84 9.87 4.86
N LYS A 68 25.67 9.29 5.09
CA LYS A 68 25.24 8.08 4.39
C LYS A 68 23.82 8.22 3.87
N ILE A 69 23.51 7.49 2.81
CA ILE A 69 22.17 7.25 2.33
C ILE A 69 21.85 5.77 2.44
N GLU A 70 20.65 5.48 2.95
CA GLU A 70 20.14 4.14 3.14
C GLU A 70 18.87 3.99 2.30
N LEU A 71 18.74 2.88 1.57
CA LEU A 71 17.48 2.45 0.98
C LEU A 71 16.89 1.37 1.87
N LEU A 72 15.71 1.65 2.42
CA LEU A 72 15.03 0.76 3.36
C LEU A 72 13.69 0.32 2.79
N GLY A 73 13.45 -0.99 2.82
CA GLY A 73 12.13 -1.60 2.68
C GLY A 73 11.65 -2.04 4.06
N GLN A 74 10.59 -1.41 4.57
CA GLN A 74 10.16 -1.54 5.96
C GLN A 74 8.70 -1.99 6.06
N ILE A 75 8.43 -2.88 7.02
CA ILE A 75 7.10 -3.19 7.50
C ILE A 75 6.94 -2.53 8.87
N GLU A 76 5.89 -1.73 9.01
CA GLU A 76 5.47 -1.08 10.24
C GLU A 76 4.13 -1.66 10.65
N MET A 77 4.04 -2.16 11.89
CA MET A 77 2.79 -2.64 12.48
C MET A 77 2.28 -1.59 13.45
N TYR A 78 1.04 -1.11 13.29
CA TYR A 78 0.53 0.00 14.09
C TYR A 78 0.21 -0.37 15.55
N PHE A 79 0.13 -1.66 15.88
CA PHE A 79 0.03 -2.09 17.27
C PHE A 79 1.38 -2.04 18.01
N ASP A 80 2.50 -1.96 17.27
CA ASP A 80 3.87 -1.87 17.80
C ASP A 80 4.60 -0.66 17.21
N ARG A 81 4.00 0.53 17.41
CA ARG A 81 4.51 1.78 16.85
C ARG A 81 5.94 2.06 17.32
N GLY A 82 6.83 2.30 16.36
CA GLY A 82 8.24 2.59 16.61
C GLY A 82 9.17 1.43 16.29
N ASN A 83 8.64 0.21 16.14
CA ASN A 83 9.39 -0.93 15.64
C ASN A 83 9.16 -1.08 14.13
N PHE A 84 10.26 -1.05 13.39
CA PHE A 84 10.29 -1.31 11.95
C PHE A 84 10.94 -2.65 11.71
N TYR A 85 10.31 -3.46 10.88
CA TYR A 85 10.93 -4.66 10.33
C TYR A 85 11.50 -4.34 8.96
N ASP A 86 12.82 -4.21 8.89
CA ASP A 86 13.54 -3.95 7.64
C ASP A 86 13.75 -5.27 6.90
N PHE A 87 13.05 -5.46 5.78
CA PHE A 87 13.25 -6.62 4.90
C PHE A 87 14.24 -6.32 3.75
N THR A 88 14.52 -5.04 3.51
CA THR A 88 15.56 -4.59 2.57
C THR A 88 16.32 -3.44 3.23
N SER A 89 17.65 -3.50 3.23
CA SER A 89 18.51 -2.44 3.74
C SER A 89 19.79 -2.37 2.93
N LEU A 90 19.94 -1.29 2.16
CA LEU A 90 21.14 -1.01 1.37
C LEU A 90 21.73 0.31 1.84
N VAL A 91 23.05 0.40 1.96
CA VAL A 91 23.74 1.59 2.47
C VAL A 91 24.82 2.05 1.50
N ARG A 92 24.92 3.36 1.29
CA ARG A 92 26.04 4.02 0.61
C ARG A 92 26.58 5.14 1.48
N GLU A 93 27.88 5.11 1.70
CA GLU A 93 28.59 6.24 2.31
C GLU A 93 28.82 7.31 1.24
N LEU A 94 28.43 8.54 1.55
CA LEU A 94 28.50 9.69 0.65
C LEU A 94 29.68 10.61 0.99
N GLU A 95 30.04 10.69 2.27
CA GLU A 95 31.14 11.53 2.75
C GLU A 95 31.71 10.95 4.05
N VAL A 96 33.04 11.03 4.18
CA VAL A 96 33.79 10.66 5.41
C VAL A 96 33.64 11.76 6.49
N PRO A 97 34.12 11.58 7.73
CA PRO A 97 34.09 12.66 8.72
C PRO A 97 34.72 13.96 8.21
N GLY A 98 34.07 15.10 8.45
CA GLY A 98 34.50 16.41 7.94
C GLY A 98 33.53 17.55 8.23
N ASP A 99 33.79 18.69 7.59
CA ASP A 99 33.03 19.93 7.73
C ASP A 99 32.44 20.38 6.39
N ILE A 100 31.15 20.73 6.38
CA ILE A 100 30.47 21.30 5.20
C ILE A 100 30.21 22.78 5.46
N TYR A 101 30.83 23.64 4.63
CA TYR A 101 30.72 25.10 4.69
C TYR A 101 29.72 25.67 3.68
N GLU A 102 29.68 25.10 2.48
CA GLU A 102 28.83 25.53 1.37
C GLU A 102 27.92 24.38 0.92
N LYS A 103 26.96 24.67 0.04
CA LYS A 103 26.10 23.66 -0.56
C LYS A 103 26.95 22.58 -1.25
N LYS A 104 26.73 21.32 -0.89
CA LYS A 104 27.39 20.18 -1.49
C LYS A 104 26.38 19.11 -1.90
N SER A 105 26.61 18.57 -3.09
CA SER A 105 25.75 17.58 -3.74
C SER A 105 26.50 16.26 -3.89
N TYR A 106 25.83 15.17 -3.50
CA TYR A 106 26.38 13.82 -3.51
C TYR A 106 25.53 12.92 -4.40
N PRO A 107 26.06 12.44 -5.53
CA PRO A 107 25.35 11.46 -6.34
C PRO A 107 25.29 10.12 -5.62
N PHE A 108 24.19 9.39 -5.79
CA PHE A 108 24.04 8.03 -5.29
C PHE A 108 23.40 7.13 -6.34
N GLU A 109 23.76 5.85 -6.28
CA GLU A 109 23.17 4.80 -7.10
C GLU A 109 23.04 3.49 -6.32
N PHE A 110 21.83 2.95 -6.33
CA PHE A 110 21.53 1.56 -6.00
C PHE A 110 21.10 0.86 -7.28
N SER A 111 21.96 -0.01 -7.80
CA SER A 111 21.69 -0.75 -9.03
C SER A 111 20.88 -2.02 -8.75
N THR A 112 19.96 -2.36 -9.65
CA THR A 112 19.17 -3.61 -9.65
C THR A 112 18.56 -3.94 -8.28
N VAL A 113 17.81 -3.00 -7.71
CA VAL A 113 17.30 -3.13 -6.34
C VAL A 113 16.14 -4.13 -6.29
N GLU A 114 16.27 -5.17 -5.48
CA GLU A 114 15.18 -6.10 -5.21
C GLU A 114 14.12 -5.45 -4.31
N MET A 115 12.92 -5.23 -4.87
CA MET A 115 11.78 -4.68 -4.15
C MET A 115 10.59 -5.63 -4.32
N PRO A 116 10.62 -6.83 -3.70
CA PRO A 116 9.72 -7.93 -4.04
C PRO A 116 8.24 -7.64 -3.71
N TYR A 117 7.98 -6.79 -2.72
CA TYR A 117 6.63 -6.49 -2.23
C TYR A 117 6.15 -5.13 -2.73
N GLU A 118 4.86 -5.02 -3.06
CA GLU A 118 4.26 -3.72 -3.38
C GLU A 118 4.07 -2.87 -2.13
N SER A 119 4.16 -1.55 -2.29
CA SER A 119 3.85 -0.61 -1.21
C SER A 119 2.38 -0.72 -0.81
N TYR A 120 2.14 -0.79 0.50
CA TYR A 120 0.81 -0.99 1.07
C TYR A 120 0.59 -0.10 2.28
N THR A 121 -0.59 0.51 2.36
CA THR A 121 -1.06 1.25 3.53
C THR A 121 -2.41 0.65 3.93
N GLY A 122 -2.37 -0.14 5.00
CA GLY A 122 -3.50 -0.85 5.56
C GLY A 122 -4.08 -0.17 6.80
N VAL A 123 -4.91 -0.93 7.51
CA VAL A 123 -5.53 -0.55 8.79
C VAL A 123 -4.58 -0.79 9.94
N ASN A 124 -3.87 -1.92 9.97
CA ASN A 124 -2.97 -2.33 11.06
C ASN A 124 -1.51 -2.45 10.61
N VAL A 125 -1.24 -2.45 9.31
CA VAL A 125 0.10 -2.62 8.75
C VAL A 125 0.40 -1.65 7.61
N ARG A 126 1.65 -1.24 7.52
CA ARG A 126 2.19 -0.44 6.42
C ARG A 126 3.47 -1.09 5.90
N LEU A 127 3.54 -1.26 4.59
CA LEU A 127 4.76 -1.65 3.88
C LEU A 127 5.22 -0.48 3.02
N ARG A 128 6.40 0.06 3.31
CA ARG A 128 6.94 1.25 2.64
C ARG A 128 8.37 1.07 2.19
N TYR A 129 8.75 1.83 1.16
CA TYR A 129 10.12 1.99 0.73
C TYR A 129 10.53 3.45 0.90
N VAL A 130 11.72 3.68 1.45
CA VAL A 130 12.19 5.01 1.80
C VAL A 130 13.69 5.13 1.58
N LEU A 131 14.12 6.28 1.04
CA LEU A 131 15.50 6.73 1.10
C LEU A 131 15.70 7.54 2.37
N LYS A 132 16.69 7.16 3.18
CA LYS A 132 17.02 7.81 4.44
C LYS A 132 18.45 8.35 4.37
N VAL A 133 18.60 9.66 4.39
CA VAL A 133 19.92 10.29 4.52
C VAL A 133 20.19 10.54 5.99
N THR A 134 21.36 10.16 6.47
CA THR A 134 21.81 10.40 7.84
C THR A 134 23.13 11.16 7.83
N ILE A 135 23.16 12.32 8.47
CA ILE A 135 24.38 13.06 8.82
C ILE A 135 24.70 12.76 10.28
N SER A 136 25.77 12.00 10.52
CA SER A 136 26.19 11.63 11.88
C SER A 136 26.91 12.79 12.55
N ARG A 137 26.59 13.07 13.83
CA ARG A 137 27.22 14.16 14.60
C ARG A 137 27.60 13.67 16.00
N ASN A 138 28.67 14.23 16.59
CA ASN A 138 29.17 13.84 17.91
C ASN A 138 28.32 14.35 19.07
N TYR A 139 28.19 15.68 19.18
CA TYR A 139 27.64 16.34 20.37
C TYR A 139 26.17 16.70 20.26
N VAL A 140 25.56 16.46 19.10
CA VAL A 140 24.19 16.81 18.77
C VAL A 140 23.54 15.62 18.07
N SER A 141 22.22 15.49 18.16
CA SER A 141 21.48 14.43 17.48
C SER A 141 21.81 14.36 15.98
N ASN A 142 21.80 13.16 15.41
CA ASN A 142 21.98 13.00 13.97
C ASN A 142 20.89 13.75 13.20
N MET A 143 21.23 14.30 12.04
CA MET A 143 20.23 14.85 11.13
C MET A 143 19.78 13.74 10.19
N VAL A 144 18.47 13.56 10.07
CA VAL A 144 17.89 12.50 9.25
C VAL A 144 16.82 13.10 8.36
N GLU A 145 16.89 12.82 7.06
CA GLU A 145 15.89 13.22 6.08
C GLU A 145 15.37 11.97 5.36
N TYR A 146 14.06 11.91 5.12
CA TYR A 146 13.39 10.78 4.51
C TYR A 146 12.72 11.18 3.19
N GLN A 147 12.88 10.35 2.17
CA GLN A 147 12.16 10.47 0.91
C GLN A 147 11.48 9.16 0.59
N ASP A 148 10.15 9.11 0.81
CA ASP A 148 9.32 7.96 0.45
C ASP A 148 9.15 7.87 -1.07
N PHE A 149 9.01 6.65 -1.57
CA PHE A 149 8.59 6.34 -2.94
C PHE A 149 7.70 5.10 -2.95
N MET A 150 7.00 4.88 -4.06
CA MET A 150 6.05 3.77 -4.21
C MET A 150 6.63 2.66 -5.06
N VAL A 151 6.36 1.42 -4.70
CA VAL A 151 6.70 0.24 -5.49
C VAL A 151 5.43 -0.46 -5.97
N ARG A 152 5.38 -0.77 -7.26
CA ARG A 152 4.33 -1.61 -7.87
C ARG A 152 4.95 -2.60 -8.83
N ASN A 153 4.67 -3.88 -8.63
CA ASN A 153 5.21 -4.98 -9.40
C ASN A 153 4.13 -5.57 -10.28
N TYR A 154 4.37 -5.63 -11.59
CA TYR A 154 3.40 -6.24 -12.49
C TYR A 154 3.52 -7.75 -12.45
N THR A 155 2.45 -8.41 -12.03
CA THR A 155 2.29 -9.85 -12.22
C THR A 155 1.68 -10.11 -13.60
N PRO A 156 2.28 -11.00 -14.43
CA PRO A 156 1.65 -11.40 -15.68
C PRO A 156 0.29 -12.04 -15.42
N LEU A 157 -0.61 -11.93 -16.41
CA LEU A 157 -1.90 -12.60 -16.33
C LEU A 157 -1.69 -14.10 -16.11
N PRO A 158 -2.47 -14.73 -15.23
CA PRO A 158 -2.36 -16.17 -15.01
C PRO A 158 -2.68 -16.90 -16.32
N SER A 159 -1.87 -17.90 -16.67
CA SER A 159 -2.06 -18.72 -17.89
C SER A 159 -3.41 -19.45 -17.90
N ILE A 160 -3.91 -19.80 -16.71
CA ILE A 160 -5.20 -20.44 -16.51
C ILE A 160 -5.98 -19.61 -15.48
N ASN A 161 -7.19 -19.19 -15.86
CA ASN A 161 -8.08 -18.41 -15.02
C ASN A 161 -9.48 -19.02 -15.06
N ASN A 162 -9.69 -20.03 -14.21
CA ASN A 162 -10.94 -20.78 -14.19
C ASN A 162 -12.09 -19.94 -13.62
N SER A 163 -13.30 -20.22 -14.08
CA SER A 163 -14.53 -19.70 -13.52
C SER A 163 -14.73 -20.19 -12.09
N ILE A 164 -15.29 -19.35 -11.23
CA ILE A 164 -15.67 -19.73 -9.87
C ILE A 164 -17.16 -20.07 -9.88
N LYS A 165 -17.52 -21.22 -9.29
CA LYS A 165 -18.90 -21.57 -8.99
C LYS A 165 -19.08 -21.63 -7.48
N MET A 166 -20.14 -21.02 -6.98
CA MET A 166 -20.50 -21.04 -5.57
C MET A 166 -21.97 -21.38 -5.44
N GLU A 167 -22.31 -22.25 -4.51
CA GLU A 167 -23.67 -22.71 -4.29
C GLU A 167 -24.10 -22.33 -2.89
N VAL A 168 -25.32 -21.81 -2.78
CA VAL A 168 -25.96 -21.48 -1.51
C VAL A 168 -27.29 -22.20 -1.47
N GLY A 169 -27.40 -23.14 -0.54
CA GLY A 169 -28.55 -24.02 -0.41
C GLY A 169 -29.08 -24.07 1.01
N ILE A 170 -30.40 -23.98 1.14
CA ILE A 170 -31.17 -24.40 2.31
C ILE A 170 -32.11 -25.49 1.81
N GLU A 171 -32.04 -26.67 2.43
CA GLU A 171 -32.82 -27.84 2.05
C GLU A 171 -34.31 -27.49 1.90
N ASP A 172 -34.91 -27.97 0.81
CA ASP A 172 -36.31 -27.75 0.42
C ASP A 172 -36.79 -26.30 0.28
N CYS A 173 -35.94 -25.31 0.52
CA CYS A 173 -36.34 -23.92 0.66
C CYS A 173 -35.72 -22.99 -0.38
N LEU A 174 -34.40 -23.09 -0.57
CA LEU A 174 -33.65 -22.16 -1.41
C LEU A 174 -32.44 -22.87 -2.00
N HIS A 175 -32.22 -22.75 -3.30
CA HIS A 175 -30.98 -23.19 -3.94
C HIS A 175 -30.62 -22.20 -5.03
N ILE A 176 -29.52 -21.47 -4.80
CA ILE A 176 -28.98 -20.45 -5.69
C ILE A 176 -27.54 -20.83 -6.05
N GLU A 177 -27.20 -20.77 -7.33
CA GLU A 177 -25.84 -20.89 -7.81
C GLU A 177 -25.33 -19.54 -8.35
N PHE A 178 -24.09 -19.22 -8.03
CA PHE A 178 -23.35 -18.09 -8.57
C PHE A 178 -22.20 -18.62 -9.43
N GLU A 179 -22.11 -18.13 -10.65
CA GLU A 179 -21.03 -18.45 -11.57
C GLU A 179 -20.32 -17.16 -11.98
N TYR A 180 -19.04 -17.02 -11.62
CA TYR A 180 -18.19 -15.92 -12.06
C TYR A 180 -17.23 -16.38 -13.15
N SER A 181 -17.04 -15.54 -14.16
CA SER A 181 -16.21 -15.85 -15.33
C SER A 181 -14.73 -16.13 -15.02
N LYS A 182 -14.17 -15.48 -13.99
CA LYS A 182 -12.75 -15.58 -13.62
C LYS A 182 -12.59 -15.72 -12.11
N SER A 183 -11.47 -16.29 -11.68
CA SER A 183 -11.05 -16.36 -10.27
C SER A 183 -10.07 -15.27 -9.88
N LYS A 184 -9.31 -14.75 -10.86
CA LYS A 184 -8.34 -13.67 -10.69
C LYS A 184 -8.69 -12.50 -11.59
N TYR A 185 -8.72 -11.30 -11.03
CA TYR A 185 -9.07 -10.08 -11.75
C TYR A 185 -7.96 -9.04 -11.66
N HIS A 186 -7.76 -8.31 -12.75
CA HIS A 186 -6.94 -7.10 -12.72
C HIS A 186 -7.73 -5.95 -12.08
N LEU A 187 -7.05 -4.96 -11.47
CA LEU A 187 -7.68 -3.80 -10.82
C LEU A 187 -8.51 -2.89 -11.75
N LYS A 188 -8.45 -3.13 -13.06
CA LYS A 188 -9.24 -2.42 -14.09
C LYS A 188 -10.18 -3.36 -14.86
N ASP A 189 -10.30 -4.60 -14.40
CA ASP A 189 -11.14 -5.60 -15.05
C ASP A 189 -12.62 -5.38 -14.71
N VAL A 190 -13.47 -6.26 -15.22
CA VAL A 190 -14.89 -6.32 -14.89
C VAL A 190 -15.20 -7.72 -14.38
N ILE A 191 -15.87 -7.82 -13.23
CA ILE A 191 -16.43 -9.07 -12.75
C ILE A 191 -17.71 -9.32 -13.53
N ILE A 192 -17.69 -10.40 -14.32
CA ILE A 192 -18.86 -10.89 -15.04
C ILE A 192 -19.31 -12.16 -14.35
N GLY A 193 -20.57 -12.19 -13.94
CA GLY A 193 -21.18 -13.33 -13.27
C GLY A 193 -22.60 -13.61 -13.71
N LYS A 194 -23.10 -14.79 -13.30
CA LYS A 194 -24.47 -15.24 -13.51
C LYS A 194 -25.00 -15.81 -12.21
N ILE A 195 -26.28 -15.55 -11.95
CA ILE A 195 -27.03 -16.14 -10.85
C ILE A 195 -28.07 -17.08 -11.43
N TYR A 196 -28.13 -18.31 -10.91
CA TYR A 196 -29.12 -19.31 -11.25
C TYR A 196 -29.98 -19.63 -10.02
N PHE A 197 -31.29 -19.39 -10.14
CA PHE A 197 -32.26 -19.73 -9.11
C PHE A 197 -32.88 -21.10 -9.40
N LEU A 198 -32.32 -22.15 -8.77
CA LEU A 198 -32.76 -23.54 -8.96
C LEU A 198 -34.02 -23.87 -8.18
N LEU A 199 -34.07 -23.42 -6.91
CA LEU A 199 -35.22 -23.58 -6.02
C LEU A 199 -35.44 -22.28 -5.25
N VAL A 200 -36.66 -21.75 -5.27
CA VAL A 200 -37.06 -20.57 -4.50
C VAL A 200 -38.44 -20.82 -3.92
N ARG A 201 -38.51 -21.24 -2.65
CA ARG A 201 -39.76 -21.38 -1.89
C ARG A 201 -39.92 -20.31 -0.81
N ILE A 202 -38.87 -19.57 -0.49
CA ILE A 202 -38.87 -18.45 0.45
C ILE A 202 -38.88 -17.12 -0.32
N LYS A 203 -39.62 -16.12 0.20
CA LYS A 203 -39.60 -14.76 -0.35
C LYS A 203 -38.29 -14.06 0.04
N ILE A 204 -37.45 -13.76 -0.95
CA ILE A 204 -36.23 -12.97 -0.77
C ILE A 204 -36.61 -11.49 -0.74
N LYS A 205 -36.21 -10.78 0.32
CA LYS A 205 -36.48 -9.34 0.48
C LYS A 205 -35.43 -8.47 -0.19
N ASN A 206 -34.15 -8.79 0.02
CA ASN A 206 -33.03 -8.09 -0.57
C ASN A 206 -31.95 -9.12 -0.90
N MET A 207 -31.20 -8.88 -1.96
CA MET A 207 -30.02 -9.63 -2.36
C MET A 207 -28.95 -8.64 -2.78
N GLU A 208 -27.77 -8.76 -2.18
CA GLU A 208 -26.65 -7.85 -2.41
C GLU A 208 -25.33 -8.61 -2.55
N LEU A 209 -24.37 -7.94 -3.17
CA LEU A 209 -23.02 -8.43 -3.39
C LEU A 209 -22.02 -7.39 -2.88
N GLU A 210 -21.16 -7.80 -1.95
CA GLU A 210 -20.20 -6.96 -1.26
C GLU A 210 -18.72 -7.31 -1.54
N ILE A 211 -17.96 -6.42 -2.16
CA ILE A 211 -16.52 -6.64 -2.28
C ILE A 211 -15.87 -6.29 -0.94
N ARG A 212 -15.39 -7.30 -0.23
CA ARG A 212 -14.73 -7.15 1.08
C ARG A 212 -13.22 -7.33 0.96
N ARG A 213 -12.47 -6.45 1.61
CA ARG A 213 -11.02 -6.58 1.82
C ARG A 213 -10.77 -7.10 3.22
N ARG A 214 -10.07 -8.23 3.30
CA ARG A 214 -9.62 -8.81 4.56
C ARG A 214 -8.12 -8.59 4.71
N GLU A 215 -7.71 -7.79 5.69
CA GLU A 215 -6.33 -7.62 6.12
C GLU A 215 -6.08 -8.55 7.32
N SER A 216 -4.96 -9.26 7.32
CA SER A 216 -4.57 -10.13 8.44
C SER A 216 -3.12 -9.86 8.77
N THR A 217 -2.88 -9.42 10.01
CA THR A 217 -1.58 -8.94 10.49
C THR A 217 -1.18 -9.70 11.75
N GLY A 218 0.11 -10.04 11.88
CA GLY A 218 0.63 -10.81 13.01
C GLY A 218 0.94 -12.25 12.64
N SER A 219 1.33 -13.06 13.62
CA SER A 219 1.69 -14.46 13.44
C SER A 219 1.22 -15.30 14.63
N GLY A 220 0.79 -16.54 14.34
CA GLY A 220 0.32 -17.49 15.34
C GLY A 220 -0.87 -16.93 16.15
N PRO A 221 -0.86 -17.05 17.49
CA PRO A 221 -1.99 -16.66 18.34
C PRO A 221 -2.26 -15.15 18.36
N ASN A 222 -1.32 -14.30 17.91
CA ASN A 222 -1.46 -12.84 17.87
C ASN A 222 -1.86 -12.34 16.47
N THR A 223 -2.77 -13.04 15.80
CA THR A 223 -3.26 -12.63 14.48
C THR A 223 -4.46 -11.71 14.62
N TYR A 224 -4.34 -10.49 14.08
CA TYR A 224 -5.41 -9.51 13.99
C TYR A 224 -5.99 -9.54 12.59
N VAL A 225 -7.31 -9.67 12.48
CA VAL A 225 -8.02 -9.72 11.21
C VAL A 225 -8.97 -8.54 11.13
N GLU A 226 -8.73 -7.66 10.16
CA GLU A 226 -9.63 -6.56 9.83
C GLU A 226 -10.35 -6.85 8.52
N THR A 227 -11.65 -6.59 8.48
CA THR A 227 -12.44 -6.78 7.27
C THR A 227 -13.24 -5.52 6.96
N GLU A 228 -12.97 -4.94 5.80
CA GLU A 228 -13.61 -3.72 5.31
C GLU A 228 -14.46 -4.03 4.08
N THR A 229 -15.69 -3.54 4.03
CA THR A 229 -16.54 -3.60 2.84
C THR A 229 -16.21 -2.41 1.93
N LEU A 230 -15.66 -2.69 0.76
CA LEU A 230 -15.18 -1.68 -0.19
C LEU A 230 -16.26 -1.22 -1.17
N ALA A 231 -17.14 -2.15 -1.54
CA ALA A 231 -18.25 -1.87 -2.45
C ALA A 231 -19.40 -2.79 -2.12
N LYS A 232 -20.61 -2.28 -2.32
CA LYS A 232 -21.86 -2.98 -2.09
C LYS A 232 -22.75 -2.75 -3.30
N PHE A 233 -23.26 -3.85 -3.86
CA PHE A 233 -24.06 -3.85 -5.08
C PHE A 233 -25.37 -4.58 -4.81
N GLU A 234 -26.47 -3.86 -4.84
CA GLU A 234 -27.80 -4.44 -4.75
C GLU A 234 -28.12 -5.15 -6.07
N LEU A 235 -28.45 -6.44 -5.98
CA LEU A 235 -28.67 -7.31 -7.13
C LEU A 235 -30.15 -7.41 -7.50
N MET A 236 -31.04 -7.34 -6.51
CA MET A 236 -32.48 -7.46 -6.72
C MET A 236 -33.28 -6.66 -5.69
N ASP A 237 -34.38 -6.07 -6.15
CA ASP A 237 -35.48 -5.56 -5.34
C ASP A 237 -36.75 -6.35 -5.71
N GLY A 238 -37.14 -7.32 -4.89
CA GLY A 238 -38.30 -8.20 -5.13
C GLY A 238 -37.98 -9.70 -5.21
N ALA A 239 -39.05 -10.52 -5.26
CA ALA A 239 -38.94 -11.99 -5.18
C ALA A 239 -38.63 -12.62 -6.55
N PRO A 240 -37.50 -13.35 -6.72
CA PRO A 240 -37.18 -14.02 -7.97
C PRO A 240 -38.09 -15.24 -8.20
N VAL A 241 -38.39 -15.54 -9.46
CA VAL A 241 -39.09 -16.77 -9.86
C VAL A 241 -38.11 -17.83 -10.36
N ARG A 242 -38.45 -19.10 -10.13
CA ARG A 242 -37.62 -20.27 -10.51
C ARG A 242 -37.28 -20.23 -12.01
N GLY A 243 -36.00 -20.42 -12.34
CA GLY A 243 -35.51 -20.40 -13.72
C GLY A 243 -35.08 -19.03 -14.25
N ASN A 244 -35.20 -17.95 -13.46
CA ASN A 244 -34.63 -16.66 -13.81
C ASN A 244 -33.09 -16.72 -13.85
N ARG A 245 -32.52 -16.03 -14.84
CA ARG A 245 -31.09 -15.81 -15.00
C ARG A 245 -30.82 -14.32 -14.84
N HIS A 246 -29.90 -13.96 -13.94
CA HIS A 246 -29.46 -12.58 -13.76
C HIS A 246 -27.98 -12.47 -14.11
N LEU A 247 -27.66 -11.48 -14.94
CA LEU A 247 -26.30 -11.16 -15.35
C LEU A 247 -25.75 -10.10 -14.41
N ILE A 248 -24.55 -10.36 -13.89
CA ILE A 248 -23.80 -9.43 -13.05
C ILE A 248 -22.69 -8.82 -13.90
N PHE A 249 -22.61 -7.49 -13.92
CA PHE A 249 -21.50 -6.73 -14.49
C PHE A 249 -21.00 -5.73 -13.45
N LEU A 250 -19.77 -5.90 -12.96
CA LEU A 250 -19.18 -5.00 -11.95
C LEU A 250 -17.82 -4.51 -12.43
N SER A 251 -17.68 -3.21 -12.63
CA SER A 251 -16.40 -2.62 -13.03
C SER A 251 -15.60 -2.16 -11.82
N PHE A 252 -14.33 -2.55 -11.74
CA PHE A 252 -13.41 -2.04 -10.72
C PHE A 252 -13.08 -0.54 -10.90
N LEU A 253 -13.49 0.09 -12.00
CA LEU A 253 -13.32 1.53 -12.20
C LEU A 253 -14.02 2.37 -11.11
N TYR A 254 -15.08 1.83 -10.49
CA TYR A 254 -15.77 2.43 -9.36
C TYR A 254 -15.12 2.15 -8.00
N ILE A 255 -14.11 1.27 -7.94
CA ILE A 255 -13.43 0.82 -6.72
C ILE A 255 -11.95 1.21 -6.83
N ARG A 256 -11.66 2.50 -6.65
CA ARG A 256 -10.29 2.95 -6.44
C ARG A 256 -9.83 2.44 -5.07
N PHE A 257 -8.94 1.44 -5.02
CA PHE A 257 -7.77 1.31 -4.11
C PHE A 257 -7.34 -0.16 -3.92
N GLY A 258 -6.07 -0.47 -4.22
CA GLY A 258 -5.23 -1.52 -3.59
C GLY A 258 -5.62 -3.00 -3.74
N LEU A 259 -4.63 -3.89 -3.83
CA LEU A 259 -4.77 -5.35 -3.97
C LEU A 259 -5.95 -5.99 -3.21
N PHE A 260 -6.73 -6.82 -3.92
CA PHE A 260 -7.87 -7.57 -3.38
C PHE A 260 -7.62 -9.06 -3.36
N PHE A 261 -7.84 -9.69 -2.21
CA PHE A 261 -8.15 -11.11 -2.10
C PHE A 261 -9.65 -11.23 -1.77
N PHE A 262 -10.39 -11.94 -2.61
CA PHE A 262 -11.83 -12.16 -2.45
C PHE A 262 -12.07 -13.27 -1.42
N PHE A 263 -12.77 -12.95 -0.33
CA PHE A 263 -13.49 -13.92 0.49
C PHE A 263 -14.86 -13.33 0.82
N PHE A 264 -15.93 -13.98 0.36
CA PHE A 264 -17.28 -13.69 0.83
C PHE A 264 -17.59 -14.60 2.01
N CYS A 265 -17.86 -13.99 3.16
CA CYS A 265 -18.47 -14.64 4.30
C CYS A 265 -19.98 -14.37 4.20
N LEU A 266 -20.78 -15.41 3.96
CA LEU A 266 -22.21 -15.38 4.26
C LEU A 266 -22.36 -15.29 5.78
N TYR A 267 -22.79 -14.14 6.28
CA TYR A 267 -23.22 -14.03 7.67
C TYR A 267 -24.52 -14.82 7.82
N HIS A 268 -24.46 -15.91 8.57
CA HIS A 268 -25.63 -16.50 9.20
C HIS A 268 -25.57 -16.03 10.66
N ASP A 269 -26.37 -15.02 11.01
CA ASP A 269 -26.59 -14.69 12.42
C ASP A 269 -27.32 -15.88 13.06
N TYR A 270 -26.57 -16.70 13.80
CA TYR A 270 -27.12 -17.54 14.86
C TYR A 270 -26.97 -16.76 16.16
N VAL A 271 -28.05 -16.11 16.59
CA VAL A 271 -28.22 -15.76 18.00
C VAL A 271 -28.81 -17.01 18.68
N PRO A 272 -28.28 -17.47 19.83
CA PRO A 272 -28.85 -18.59 20.58
C PRO A 272 -30.28 -18.32 21.07
#